data_AF-A0A087D076-F1
#
_entry.id   AF-A0A087D076-F1
#
_cell.length_a   1.000
_cell.length_b   1.000
_cell.length_c   1.000
_cell.angle_alpha   90.00
_cell.angle_beta   90.00
_cell.angle_gamma   90.00
#
_symmetry.space_group_name_H-M   'P 1'
#
loop_
_entity.id
_entity.type
_entity.pdbx_description
1 polymer ?
#
loop_
_entity_poly.entity_id
_entity_poly.type
_entity_poly.pdbx_seq_one_letter_code
_entity_poly.pdbx_strand_id
1 'polypeptide(L)'
;MTVKTKPSISEALSPWADPFDAVMLLQGFERDVQALAAKVGCTELAGYQIVKPLGLSSVAQLAQLKTKGLLVRYRDGSYWVDTRDFARWVGQQCDRLRQMPRTARPDMPVQSQGTLL
;
A
#
# COMPACT_ATOMS: atom_id res chain seq x y z
N MET A 1 15.64 18.20 -12.55
CA MET A 1 14.69 18.18 -11.42
C MET A 1 14.24 16.75 -11.22
N THR A 2 14.69 16.07 -10.18
CA THR A 2 14.19 14.73 -9.83
C THR A 2 12.77 14.94 -9.33
N VAL A 3 11.78 14.63 -10.16
CA VAL A 3 10.38 14.55 -9.70
C VAL A 3 10.38 13.47 -8.61
N LYS A 4 10.30 13.87 -7.33
CA LYS A 4 10.09 12.93 -6.23
C LYS A 4 8.71 12.33 -6.44
N THR A 5 8.62 11.25 -7.20
CA THR A 5 7.40 10.46 -7.32
C THR A 5 7.04 10.00 -5.91
N LYS A 6 5.88 10.45 -5.40
CA LYS A 6 5.36 9.96 -4.12
C LYS A 6 5.17 8.45 -4.28
N PRO A 7 5.78 7.61 -3.43
CA PRO A 7 5.66 6.16 -3.57
C PRO A 7 4.19 5.77 -3.46
N SER A 8 3.83 4.68 -4.13
CA SER A 8 2.51 4.08 -4.08
C SER A 8 2.35 3.17 -2.86
N ILE A 9 1.11 2.89 -2.47
CA ILE A 9 0.83 1.92 -1.40
C ILE A 9 1.34 0.52 -1.75
N SER A 10 1.36 0.16 -3.04
CA SER A 10 1.92 -1.12 -3.50
C SER A 10 3.43 -1.21 -3.25
N GLU A 11 4.16 -0.10 -3.43
CA GLU A 11 5.60 -0.02 -3.12
C GLU A 11 5.85 -0.13 -1.61
N ALA A 12 5.02 0.53 -0.78
CA ALA A 12 5.12 0.41 0.68
C ALA A 12 4.87 -1.03 1.18
N LEU A 13 4.08 -1.83 0.45
CA LEU A 13 3.80 -3.24 0.77
C LEU A 13 4.75 -4.23 0.08
N SER A 14 5.76 -3.72 -0.64
CA SER A 14 6.75 -4.55 -1.32
C SER A 14 7.54 -5.35 -0.29
N PRO A 15 7.88 -6.64 -0.55
CA PRO A 15 8.78 -7.40 0.32
C PRO A 15 10.20 -6.81 0.39
N TRP A 16 10.53 -5.88 -0.52
CA TRP A 16 11.81 -5.18 -0.57
C TRP A 16 11.80 -3.81 0.13
N ALA A 17 10.64 -3.37 0.62
CA ALA A 17 10.53 -2.10 1.33
C ALA A 17 11.20 -2.21 2.71
N ASP A 18 11.88 -1.14 3.13
CA ASP A 18 12.34 -1.03 4.52
C ASP A 18 11.10 -1.02 5.45
N PRO A 19 11.02 -1.88 6.48
CA PRO A 19 9.83 -1.97 7.31
C PRO A 19 9.47 -0.66 8.03
N PHE A 20 10.46 0.16 8.39
CA PHE A 20 10.22 1.43 9.07
C PHE A 20 9.67 2.47 8.09
N ASP A 21 10.28 2.61 6.91
CA ASP A 21 9.78 3.50 5.87
C ASP A 21 8.38 3.08 5.40
N ALA A 22 8.13 1.78 5.25
CA ALA A 22 6.83 1.22 4.90
C ALA A 22 5.74 1.60 5.92
N VAL A 23 6.03 1.52 7.22
CA VAL A 23 5.10 1.96 8.28
C VAL A 23 4.78 3.45 8.15
N MET A 24 5.80 4.30 7.96
CA MET A 24 5.59 5.74 7.79
C MET A 24 4.72 6.07 6.57
N LEU A 25 4.94 5.37 5.45
CA LEU A 25 4.16 5.52 4.23
C LEU A 25 2.71 5.07 4.43
N LEU A 26 2.49 3.90 5.05
CA LEU A 26 1.15 3.37 5.32
C LEU A 26 0.32 4.30 6.20
N GLN A 27 0.91 4.84 7.26
CA GLN A 27 0.27 5.86 8.11
C GLN A 27 -0.04 7.15 7.34
N GLY A 28 0.84 7.54 6.41
CA GLY A 28 0.61 8.65 5.49
C GLY A 28 -0.61 8.43 4.60
N PHE A 29 -0.74 7.25 3.98
CA PHE A 29 -1.90 6.90 3.17
C PHE A 29 -3.19 6.84 3.98
N GLU A 30 -3.16 6.28 5.18
CA GLU A 30 -4.31 6.28 6.10
C GLU A 30 -4.81 7.70 6.36
N ARG A 31 -3.91 8.62 6.73
CA ARG A 31 -4.26 10.02 6.96
C ARG A 31 -4.86 10.66 5.71
N ASP A 32 -4.28 10.44 4.54
CA ASP A 32 -4.77 11.02 3.28
C ASP A 32 -6.17 10.48 2.92
N VAL A 33 -6.43 9.19 3.15
CA VAL A 33 -7.74 8.55 2.95
C VAL A 33 -8.78 9.06 3.96
N GLN A 34 -8.42 9.20 5.24
CA GLN A 34 -9.32 9.76 6.24
C GLN A 34 -9.65 11.23 5.99
N ALA A 35 -8.67 12.02 5.56
CA ALA A 35 -8.89 13.41 5.18
C ALA A 35 -9.84 13.51 3.97
N LEU A 36 -9.71 12.61 2.99
CA LEU A 36 -10.63 12.54 1.86
C LEU A 36 -12.05 12.16 2.31
N ALA A 37 -12.20 11.16 3.17
CA ALA A 37 -13.50 10.76 3.72
C ALA A 37 -14.18 11.90 4.48
N ALA A 38 -13.43 12.62 5.33
CA ALA A 38 -13.92 13.79 6.04
C ALA A 38 -14.36 14.91 5.08
N LYS A 39 -13.59 15.15 4.01
CA LYS A 39 -13.93 16.13 2.97
C LYS A 39 -15.20 15.77 2.19
N VAL A 40 -15.39 14.49 1.87
CA VAL A 40 -16.56 13.99 1.13
C VAL A 40 -17.78 13.85 2.04
N GLY A 41 -17.58 13.69 3.35
CA GLY A 41 -18.64 13.40 4.31
C GLY A 41 -19.13 11.95 4.24
N CYS A 42 -18.30 11.03 3.72
CA CYS A 42 -18.66 9.62 3.54
C CYS A 42 -17.45 8.71 3.85
N THR A 43 -17.71 7.58 4.51
CA THR A 43 -16.69 6.57 4.83
C THR A 43 -16.53 5.51 3.74
N GLU A 44 -17.50 5.35 2.84
CA GLU A 44 -17.38 4.49 1.68
C GLU A 44 -16.88 5.31 0.48
N LEU A 45 -15.62 5.10 0.09
CA LEU A 45 -15.00 5.80 -1.03
C LEU A 45 -15.02 4.93 -2.28
N ALA A 46 -15.45 5.52 -3.40
CA ALA A 46 -15.38 4.88 -4.70
C ALA A 46 -13.92 4.78 -5.17
N GLY A 47 -13.62 3.78 -5.99
CA GLY A 47 -12.28 3.49 -6.47
C GLY A 47 -11.61 4.69 -7.13
N TYR A 48 -12.34 5.43 -7.96
CA TYR A 48 -11.81 6.64 -8.62
C TYR A 48 -11.43 7.76 -7.64
N GLN A 49 -12.05 7.81 -6.45
CA GLN A 49 -11.74 8.80 -5.41
C GLN A 49 -10.44 8.44 -4.68
N ILE A 50 -10.20 7.16 -4.42
CA ILE A 50 -9.11 6.69 -3.55
C ILE A 50 -7.80 6.36 -4.30
N VAL A 51 -7.85 6.10 -5.61
CA VAL A 51 -6.67 5.74 -6.44
C VAL A 51 -5.52 6.74 -6.30
N LYS A 52 -5.81 8.04 -6.47
CA LYS A 52 -4.79 9.09 -6.40
C LYS A 52 -4.19 9.28 -4.99
N PRO A 53 -4.98 9.34 -3.90
CA PRO A 53 -4.46 9.33 -2.53
C PRO A 53 -3.49 8.19 -2.24
N LEU A 54 -3.72 7.01 -2.81
CA LEU A 54 -2.88 5.81 -2.62
C LEU A 54 -1.66 5.75 -3.56
N GLY A 55 -1.45 6.77 -4.39
CA GLY A 55 -0.38 6.77 -5.40
C GLY A 55 -0.56 5.70 -6.49
N LEU A 56 -1.79 5.21 -6.69
CA LEU A 56 -2.10 4.23 -7.71
C LEU A 56 -2.42 4.94 -9.04
N SER A 57 -2.19 4.26 -10.16
CA SER A 57 -2.49 4.75 -11.51
C SER A 57 -3.87 4.31 -12.00
N SER A 58 -4.46 3.27 -11.41
CA SER A 58 -5.76 2.75 -11.86
C SER A 58 -6.55 2.04 -10.76
N VAL A 59 -7.86 1.90 -10.98
CA VAL A 59 -8.75 1.10 -10.13
C VAL A 59 -8.40 -0.38 -10.20
N ALA A 60 -7.80 -0.86 -11.29
CA ALA A 60 -7.30 -2.23 -11.37
C ALA A 60 -6.20 -2.51 -10.34
N GLN A 61 -5.27 -1.56 -10.12
CA GLN A 61 -4.27 -1.68 -9.05
C GLN A 61 -4.90 -1.64 -7.66
N LEU A 62 -5.97 -0.87 -7.46
CA LEU A 62 -6.73 -0.90 -6.22
C LEU A 62 -7.31 -2.30 -5.97
N ALA A 63 -7.91 -2.92 -6.99
CA ALA A 63 -8.47 -4.28 -6.89
C ALA A 63 -7.40 -5.34 -6.57
N GLN A 64 -6.14 -5.15 -7.03
CA GLN A 64 -5.03 -6.04 -6.70
C GLN A 64 -4.68 -6.05 -5.20
N LEU A 65 -4.99 -4.98 -4.45
CA LEU A 65 -4.76 -4.93 -3.00
C LEU A 65 -5.62 -5.94 -2.22
N LYS A 66 -6.67 -6.53 -2.85
CA LYS A 66 -7.39 -7.69 -2.28
C LYS A 66 -6.45 -8.86 -1.98
N THR A 67 -5.45 -9.09 -2.84
CA THR A 67 -4.43 -10.14 -2.63
C THR A 67 -3.52 -9.86 -1.44
N LYS A 68 -3.49 -8.61 -0.96
CA LYS A 68 -2.78 -8.15 0.24
C LYS A 68 -3.69 -8.08 1.47
N GLY A 69 -4.93 -8.58 1.37
CA GLY A 69 -5.89 -8.62 2.46
C GLY A 69 -6.72 -7.35 2.63
N LEU A 70 -6.61 -6.35 1.75
CA LEU A 70 -7.48 -5.17 1.81
C LEU A 70 -8.90 -5.53 1.36
N LEU A 71 -9.90 -5.12 2.14
CA LEU A 71 -11.31 -5.30 1.78
C LEU A 71 -11.74 -4.27 0.73
N VAL A 72 -11.63 -4.65 -0.55
CA VAL A 72 -12.17 -3.87 -1.68
C VAL A 72 -13.46 -4.51 -2.17
N ARG A 73 -14.59 -3.82 -2.01
CA ARG A 73 -15.91 -4.29 -2.43
C ARG A 73 -16.16 -3.94 -3.90
N TYR A 74 -16.99 -4.71 -4.58
CA TYR A 74 -17.45 -4.40 -5.94
C TYR A 74 -18.99 -4.39 -5.92
N ARG A 75 -19.59 -3.25 -6.27
CA ARG A 75 -21.04 -3.07 -6.37
C ARG A 75 -21.35 -2.04 -7.46
N ASP A 76 -22.43 -2.26 -8.20
CA ASP A 76 -22.94 -1.34 -9.24
C ASP A 76 -21.86 -0.91 -10.25
N GLY A 77 -21.07 -1.87 -10.74
CA GLY A 77 -20.01 -1.61 -11.73
C GLY A 77 -18.74 -0.96 -11.17
N SER A 78 -18.69 -0.65 -9.87
CA SER A 78 -17.60 0.14 -9.26
C SER A 78 -16.95 -0.56 -8.06
N TYR A 79 -15.67 -0.29 -7.86
CA TYR A 79 -14.94 -0.72 -6.67
C TYR A 79 -15.11 0.30 -5.54
N TRP A 80 -15.19 -0.19 -4.30
CA TRP A 80 -15.39 0.63 -3.10
C TRP A 80 -14.50 0.18 -1.96
N VAL A 81 -14.07 1.12 -1.13
CA VAL A 81 -13.30 0.88 0.10
C VAL A 81 -13.96 1.65 1.24
N ASP A 82 -14.23 0.96 2.34
CA ASP A 82 -14.63 1.60 3.59
C ASP A 82 -13.38 2.09 4.32
N THR A 83 -13.33 3.37 4.70
CA THR A 83 -12.14 3.97 5.32
C THR A 83 -11.83 3.40 6.70
N ARG A 84 -12.82 2.84 7.40
CA ARG A 84 -12.63 2.19 8.70
C ARG A 84 -11.98 0.83 8.53
N ASP A 85 -12.43 0.07 7.53
CA ASP A 85 -11.81 -1.21 7.16
C ASP A 85 -10.38 -0.97 6.63
N PHE A 86 -10.18 0.11 5.86
CA PHE A 86 -8.84 0.52 5.42
C PHE A 86 -7.90 0.84 6.59
N ALA A 87 -8.34 1.65 7.56
CA ALA A 87 -7.54 2.00 8.73
C ALA A 87 -7.18 0.78 9.58
N ARG A 88 -8.15 -0.13 9.81
CA ARG A 88 -7.90 -1.41 10.51
C ARG A 88 -6.86 -2.25 9.78
N TRP A 89 -6.98 -2.38 8.46
CA TRP A 89 -6.03 -3.12 7.66
C TRP A 89 -4.64 -2.47 7.67
N VAL A 90 -4.53 -1.14 7.59
CA VAL A 90 -3.27 -0.41 7.74
C VAL A 90 -2.62 -0.69 9.10
N GLY A 91 -3.40 -0.68 10.19
CA GLY A 91 -2.92 -1.04 11.53
C GLY A 91 -2.30 -2.43 11.57
N GLN A 92 -3.00 -3.43 11.03
CA GLN A 92 -2.51 -4.81 10.93
C GLN A 92 -1.21 -4.92 10.11
N GLN A 93 -1.11 -4.20 8.98
CA GLN A 93 0.11 -4.18 8.18
C GLN A 93 1.27 -3.53 8.96
N CYS A 94 1.02 -2.42 9.64
CA CYS A 94 2.03 -1.76 10.46
C CYS A 94 2.52 -2.66 11.60
N ASP A 95 1.63 -3.35 12.30
CA ASP A 95 2.01 -4.26 13.37
C ASP A 95 2.86 -5.43 12.86
N ARG A 96 2.51 -5.99 11.71
CA ARG A 96 3.32 -7.01 11.04
C ARG A 96 4.71 -6.49 10.65
N LEU A 97 4.79 -5.28 10.08
CA LEU A 97 6.06 -4.69 9.65
C LEU A 97 6.97 -4.36 10.84
N ARG A 98 6.42 -3.89 11.97
CA ARG A 98 7.18 -3.61 13.20
C ARG A 98 7.82 -4.86 13.82
N GLN A 99 7.25 -6.04 13.55
CA GLN A 99 7.81 -7.32 14.00
C GLN A 99 8.94 -7.82 13.08
N MET A 100 9.13 -7.21 11.90
CA MET A 100 10.19 -7.63 10.98
C MET A 100 11.56 -7.10 11.43
N PRO A 101 12.61 -7.93 11.41
CA PRO A 101 13.95 -7.47 11.69
C PRO A 101 14.43 -6.50 10.59
N ARG A 102 15.07 -5.41 11.02
CA ARG A 102 15.52 -4.29 10.18
C ARG A 102 16.50 -4.70 9.06
N THR A 103 17.07 -5.89 9.15
CA THR A 103 18.09 -6.45 8.24
C THR A 103 17.59 -7.56 7.31
N ALA A 104 16.32 -7.99 7.41
CA ALA A 104 15.80 -9.04 6.52
C ALA A 104 15.39 -8.46 5.16
N ARG A 105 16.35 -7.90 4.41
CA ARG A 105 16.21 -7.85 2.96
C ARG A 105 16.27 -9.30 2.47
N PRO A 106 15.36 -9.75 1.59
CA PRO A 106 15.51 -11.07 0.98
C PRO A 106 16.92 -11.13 0.39
N ASP A 107 17.70 -12.12 0.81
CA ASP A 107 19.03 -12.38 0.28
C ASP A 107 18.90 -12.39 -1.25
N MET A 108 19.51 -11.41 -1.93
CA MET A 108 19.61 -11.49 -3.39
C MET A 108 20.34 -12.80 -3.67
N PRO A 109 19.87 -13.66 -4.57
CA PRO A 109 20.64 -14.83 -4.95
C PRO A 109 21.99 -14.31 -5.46
N VAL A 110 23.05 -14.57 -4.68
CA VAL A 110 24.41 -14.35 -5.12
C VAL A 110 24.55 -15.15 -6.41
N GLN A 111 24.61 -14.47 -7.56
CA GLN A 111 25.00 -15.14 -8.79
C GLN A 111 26.44 -15.56 -8.56
N SER A 112 26.65 -16.81 -8.15
CA SER A 112 27.95 -17.44 -8.19
C SER A 112 28.46 -17.28 -9.61
N GLN A 113 29.41 -16.36 -9.79
CA GLN A 113 30.14 -16.27 -11.04
C GLN A 113 30.78 -17.64 -11.22
N GLY A 114 30.32 -18.32 -12.27
CA GLY A 114 30.85 -19.62 -12.65
C GLY A 114 32.36 -19.51 -12.76
N THR A 115 33.04 -20.40 -12.03
CA THR A 115 34.43 -20.76 -12.29
C THR A 115 34.58 -21.06 -13.77
N LEU A 116 35.26 -20.17 -14.50
CA LEU A 116 35.84 -20.52 -15.79
C LEU A 116 37.22 -21.12 -15.51
N LEU A 117 37.37 -22.33 -16.03
CA LEU A 117 38.55 -23.20 -16.05
C LEU A 117 39.83 -22.48 -16.47
#